data_AF-A0A3D8GN67-F1
#
_entry.id   AF-A0A3D8GN67-F1
#
_cell.length_a   1.000
_cell.length_b   1.000
_cell.length_c   1.000
_cell.angle_alpha   90.00
_cell.angle_beta   90.00
_cell.angle_gamma   90.00
#
_symmetry.space_group_name_H-M   'P 1'
#
loop_
_entity.id
_entity.type
_entity.pdbx_description
1 polymer ?
#
loop_
_entity_poly.entity_id
_entity_poly.type
_entity_poly.pdbx_seq_one_letter_code
_entity_poly.pdbx_strand_id
1 'polypeptide(L)' 'MIIPRLNARGPLTWKNQVTEDNTRLFLGNKVSVLVSGGDTKGKYATILTEERRGFEPPPHTHLREDETFFTFLKVK' A
#
# COMPACT_ATOMS: atom_id res chain seq x y z
N MET A 1 10.25 1.34 13.80
CA MET A 1 10.92 0.37 12.92
C MET A 1 11.96 1.12 12.10
N ILE A 2 13.25 0.83 12.26
CA ILE A 2 14.34 1.45 11.49
C ILE A 2 14.40 0.73 10.15
N ILE A 3 14.22 1.45 9.04
CA ILE A 3 14.35 0.88 7.68
C ILE A 3 15.82 1.00 7.27
N PRO A 4 16.58 -0.11 7.16
CA PRO A 4 17.96 -0.03 6.70
C PRO A 4 17.99 0.32 5.20
N ARG A 5 18.82 1.30 4.82
CA ARG A 5 19.20 1.54 3.42
C ARG A 5 19.95 0.30 2.91
N LEU A 6 19.26 -0.54 2.15
CA LEU A 6 19.91 -1.59 1.35
C LEU A 6 20.48 -0.96 0.07
N ASN A 7 21.80 -1.02 -0.06
CA ASN A 7 22.54 -0.70 -1.28
C ASN A 7 22.10 -1.61 -2.43
N ALA A 8 21.32 -1.09 -3.38
CA ALA A 8 20.97 -1.80 -4.60
C ALA A 8 21.84 -1.33 -5.78
N ARG A 9 22.69 -2.22 -6.31
CA ARG A 9 23.37 -2.05 -7.59
C ARG A 9 22.54 -2.71 -8.69
N GLY A 10 21.87 -1.89 -9.50
CA GLY A 10 21.02 -2.26 -10.64
C GLY A 10 19.84 -1.29 -10.77
N PRO A 11 19.31 -0.99 -11.98
CA PRO A 11 18.23 -0.03 -12.13
C PRO A 11 16.92 -0.65 -11.62
N LEU A 12 16.71 -0.57 -10.31
CA LEU A 12 15.42 -0.84 -9.70
C LEU A 12 14.53 0.38 -9.98
N THR A 13 13.63 0.28 -10.95
CA THR A 13 12.47 1.16 -10.98
C THR A 13 11.61 0.80 -9.78
N TRP A 14 11.85 1.49 -8.66
CA TRP A 14 11.08 1.34 -7.44
C TRP A 14 9.61 1.69 -7.72
N LYS A 15 8.72 0.69 -7.70
CA LYS A 15 7.26 0.86 -7.87
C LYS A 15 6.58 1.51 -6.65
N ASN A 16 7.33 2.20 -5.81
CA ASN A 16 6.83 2.77 -4.56
C ASN A 16 6.10 4.11 -4.77
N GLN A 17 5.73 4.44 -6.00
CA GLN A 17 5.09 5.69 -6.38
C GLN A 17 3.65 5.45 -6.81
N VAL A 18 2.79 6.40 -6.48
CA VAL A 18 1.41 6.42 -6.95
C VAL A 18 1.42 6.75 -8.45
N THR A 19 0.77 5.91 -9.25
CA THR A 19 0.55 6.13 -10.68
C THR A 19 -0.92 5.89 -11.01
N GLU A 20 -1.37 6.31 -12.19
CA GLU A 20 -2.74 6.00 -12.63
C GLU A 20 -2.93 4.49 -12.79
N ASP A 21 -1.92 3.81 -13.34
CA ASP A 21 -1.96 2.37 -13.61
C ASP A 21 -2.08 1.51 -12.35
N ASN A 22 -1.55 1.95 -11.21
CA ASN A 22 -1.63 1.20 -9.94
C ASN A 22 -2.73 1.69 -8.99
N THR A 23 -3.54 2.66 -9.42
CA THR A 23 -4.56 3.29 -8.57
C THR A 23 -5.97 2.94 -9.02
N ARG A 24 -6.83 2.58 -8.07
CA ARG A 24 -8.23 2.24 -8.30
C ARG A 24 -9.12 2.96 -7.30
N LEU A 25 -10.38 3.14 -7.67
CA LEU A 25 -11.43 3.51 -6.73
C LEU A 25 -12.00 2.24 -6.13
N PHE A 26 -11.95 2.12 -4.81
CA PHE A 26 -12.48 0.99 -4.07
C PHE A 26 -13.28 1.52 -2.88
N LEU A 27 -14.55 1.12 -2.80
CA LEU A 27 -15.50 1.60 -1.78
C LEU A 27 -15.49 3.13 -1.62
N GLY A 28 -15.34 3.88 -2.71
CA GLY A 28 -15.32 5.36 -2.68
C GLY A 28 -13.99 6.00 -2.25
N ASN A 29 -13.00 5.19 -1.84
CA ASN A 29 -11.64 5.63 -1.52
C ASN A 29 -10.70 5.44 -2.72
N LYS A 30 -9.64 6.25 -2.75
CA LYS A 30 -8.56 6.10 -3.72
C LYS A 30 -7.51 5.17 -3.14
N VAL A 31 -7.32 4.01 -3.76
CA VAL A 31 -6.41 2.97 -3.29
C VAL A 31 -5.35 2.70 -4.35
N SER A 32 -4.08 2.82 -3.97
CA SER A 32 -2.92 2.58 -4.82
C SER A 32 -2.13 1.38 -4.33
N VAL A 33 -1.89 0.39 -5.20
CA VAL A 33 -1.02 -0.76 -4.89
C VAL A 33 0.43 -0.37 -5.18
N LEU A 34 1.20 -0.07 -4.12
CA LEU A 34 2.60 0.33 -4.24
C LEU A 34 3.53 -0.88 -4.40
N VAL A 35 3.21 -1.97 -3.70
CA VAL A 35 3.94 -3.23 -3.79
C VAL A 35 2.92 -4.36 -3.76
N SER A 36 2.86 -5.17 -4.81
CA SER A 36 2.00 -6.35 -4.84
C SER A 36 2.68 -7.57 -4.23
N GLY A 37 1.91 -8.60 -3.89
CA GLY A 37 2.47 -9.90 -3.51
C GLY A 37 3.34 -10.51 -4.62
N GLY A 38 3.03 -10.26 -5.90
CA GLY A 38 3.85 -10.71 -7.03
C GLY A 38 5.25 -10.10 -7.03
N ASP A 39 5.36 -8.80 -6.70
CA ASP A 39 6.64 -8.09 -6.63
C ASP A 39 7.53 -8.61 -5.48
N THR A 40 6.94 -9.20 -4.43
CA THR A 40 7.65 -9.67 -3.22
C THR A 40 7.74 -11.19 -3.12
N LYS A 41 7.29 -11.93 -4.14
CA LYS A 41 7.17 -13.40 -4.12
C LYS A 41 6.31 -13.90 -2.95
N GLY A 42 5.22 -13.21 -2.67
CA GLY A 42 4.22 -13.58 -1.66
C GLY A 42 4.60 -13.22 -0.23
N LYS A 43 5.65 -12.41 -0.01
CA LYS A 43 6.09 -12.06 1.35
C LYS A 43 5.25 -10.97 2.01
N TYR A 44 4.86 -9.95 1.24
CA TYR A 44 4.02 -8.86 1.72
C TYR A 44 3.41 -8.08 0.54
N ALA A 45 2.42 -7.25 0.85
CA ALA A 45 1.91 -6.22 -0.03
C ALA A 45 1.87 -4.87 0.71
N THR A 46 1.89 -3.77 -0.04
CA THR A 46 1.74 -2.42 0.51
C THR A 46 0.76 -1.66 -0.35
N ILE A 47 -0.29 -1.16 0.29
CA ILE A 47 -1.28 -0.28 -0.30
C ILE A 47 -1.19 1.09 0.36
N LEU A 48 -1.43 2.13 -0.43
CA LEU A 48 -1.72 3.47 0.07
C LEU A 48 -3.20 3.74 -0.17
N THR A 49 -3.93 4.04 0.90
CA THR A 49 -5.33 4.44 0.81
C THR A 49 -5.48 5.90 1.25
N GLU A 50 -6.20 6.67 0.43
CA GLU A 50 -6.72 7.97 0.82
C GLU A 50 -8.18 7.77 1.28
N GLU A 51 -8.32 7.54 2.60
CA GLU A 51 -9.60 7.28 3.25
C GLU A 51 -10.48 8.54 3.29
N ARG A 52 -11.76 8.37 2.97
CA ARG A 52 -12.80 9.38 3.10
C ARG A 52 -13.76 8.98 4.21
N ARG A 53 -14.09 9.95 5.07
CA ARG A 53 -15.07 9.75 6.15
C ARG A 53 -16.41 9.24 5.59
N GLY A 54 -16.95 8.19 6.18
CA GLY A 54 -18.20 7.54 5.75
C GLY A 54 -18.03 6.48 4.66
N PHE A 55 -16.81 6.26 4.18
CA PHE A 55 -16.44 5.24 3.20
C PHE A 55 -15.44 4.23 3.79
N GLU A 56 -15.39 4.13 5.11
CA GLU A 56 -14.54 3.16 5.78
C GLU A 56 -14.93 1.72 5.37
N PRO A 57 -13.96 0.80 5.23
CA PRO A 57 -14.28 -0.58 4.92
C PRO A 57 -15.18 -1.17 6.03
N PRO A 58 -16.16 -2.03 5.67
CA PRO A 58 -16.99 -2.68 6.66
C PRO A 58 -16.12 -3.56 7.58
N PRO A 59 -16.54 -3.81 8.83
CA PRO A 59 -15.85 -4.75 9.71
C PRO A 59 -15.71 -6.12 9.05
N HIS A 60 -14.49 -6.65 8.98
CA HIS A 60 -14.18 -7.95 8.40
C HIS A 60 -12.95 -8.58 9.06
N THR A 61 -12.61 -9.80 8.65
CA THR A 61 -11.50 -10.57 9.20
C THR A 61 -10.70 -11.22 8.08
N HIS A 62 -9.39 -11.05 8.14
CA HIS A 62 -8.44 -11.80 7.33
C HIS A 62 -8.13 -13.14 8.03
N LEU A 63 -8.25 -14.26 7.32
CA LEU A 63 -8.06 -15.60 7.89
C LEU A 63 -6.63 -16.14 7.71
N ARG A 64 -5.85 -15.53 6.81
CA ARG A 64 -4.53 -16.03 6.39
C ARG A 64 -3.48 -14.92 6.31
N GLU A 65 -3.84 -13.70 6.68
CA GLU A 65 -3.03 -12.51 6.51
C GLU A 65 -3.03 -11.68 7.80
N ASP A 66 -1.85 -11.23 8.20
CA ASP A 66 -1.70 -10.17 9.19
C ASP A 66 -1.78 -8.81 8.47
N GLU A 67 -2.57 -7.88 9.01
CA GLU A 67 -2.71 -6.53 8.48
C GLU A 67 -2.16 -5.49 9.46
N THR A 68 -1.46 -4.48 8.95
CA THR A 68 -0.92 -3.38 9.76
C THR A 68 -1.22 -2.05 9.09
N PHE A 69 -1.67 -1.09 9.90
CA PHE A 69 -2.00 0.26 9.45
C PHE A 69 -0.94 1.25 9.92
N PHE A 70 -0.47 2.09 9.01
CA PHE A 70 0.32 3.27 9.33
C PHE A 70 -0.42 4.51 8.80
N THR A 71 -0.97 5.30 9.72
CA THR A 71 -1.72 6.51 9.37
C THR A 71 -0.82 7.72 9.50
N PHE A 72 -0.83 8.56 8.48
CA PHE A 72 -0.17 9.86 8.48
C PHE A 72 -1.12 10.92 7.95
N LEU A 73 -0.97 12.15 8.45
CA LEU A 73 -1.75 13.28 7.97
C LEU A 73 -1.14 13.78 6.66
N LYS A 74 -1.98 13.92 5.62
CA LYS A 74 -1.59 14.60 4.40
C LYS A 74 -1.72 16.10 4.63
N VAL A 75 -0.63 16.73 5.03
CA VAL A 75 -0.54 18.20 5.12
C VAL A 75 -0.53 18.73 3.68
N LYS A 76 -1.43 19.69 3.40
CA LYS A 76 -1.49 20.38 2.11
C LYS A 76 -0.41 21.44 2.00
#